data_AF-A0A285URI9-F1
#
_entry.id   AF-A0A285URI9-F1
#
_cell.length_a   1.000
_cell.length_b   1.000
_cell.length_c   1.000
_cell.angle_alpha   90.00
_cell.angle_beta   90.00
_cell.angle_gamma   90.00
#
_symmetry.space_group_name_H-M   'P 1'
#
loop_
_entity.id
_entity.type
_entity.pdbx_description
1 polymer ?
#
loop_
_entity_poly.entity_id
_entity_poly.type
_entity_poly.pdbx_seq_one_letter_code
_entity_poly.pdbx_strand_id
1 'polypeptide(L)'
;MTGMPNRGRGWWITDGWQSNRPGVFARETWSYSWSVSHAFKLHLDNSKSGLTAKRVNSPSELTIGDVICYDFEGDGRINHTTIVTSMVNGVPYIHAHTVNSADRLYDYRNSRAYTPNTIYYYYKIDDVFN
;
A
#
# COMPACT_ATOMS: atom_id res chain seq x y z
N MET A 1 9.81 -3.38 -10.02
CA MET A 1 8.51 -3.52 -10.72
C MET A 1 8.60 -4.67 -11.71
N THR A 2 7.54 -5.48 -11.88
CA THR A 2 7.54 -6.68 -12.75
C THR A 2 6.23 -6.80 -13.51
N GLY A 3 6.18 -7.54 -14.63
CA GLY A 3 4.93 -7.96 -15.30
C GLY A 3 4.50 -7.12 -16.52
N MET A 4 5.15 -6.00 -16.80
CA MET A 4 4.91 -5.19 -18.00
C MET A 4 5.16 -6.00 -19.30
N PRO A 5 4.37 -5.79 -20.38
CA PRO A 5 3.25 -4.86 -20.54
C PRO A 5 1.87 -5.42 -20.20
N ASN A 6 1.77 -6.64 -19.65
CA ASN A 6 0.49 -7.26 -19.36
C ASN A 6 -0.15 -6.63 -18.10
N ARG A 7 -1.24 -5.89 -18.27
CA ARG A 7 -1.93 -5.22 -17.15
C ARG A 7 -2.48 -6.17 -16.08
N GLY A 8 -2.72 -7.44 -16.43
CA GLY A 8 -3.15 -8.48 -15.50
C GLY A 8 -2.02 -9.14 -14.71
N ARG A 9 -0.76 -8.72 -14.87
CA ARG A 9 0.40 -9.35 -14.22
C ARG A 9 1.33 -8.34 -13.54
N GLY A 10 1.87 -8.78 -12.39
CA GLY A 10 2.91 -8.08 -11.65
C GLY A 10 2.44 -6.82 -10.92
N TRP A 11 3.38 -5.91 -10.65
CA TRP A 11 3.17 -4.61 -9.98
C TRP A 11 4.07 -3.58 -10.65
N TRP A 12 3.46 -2.70 -11.44
CA TRP A 12 4.17 -1.73 -12.27
C TRP A 12 3.28 -0.59 -12.74
N ILE A 13 3.92 0.55 -12.98
CA ILE A 13 3.43 1.71 -13.73
C ILE A 13 4.54 2.10 -14.71
N THR A 14 4.20 2.71 -15.84
CA THR A 14 5.20 3.25 -16.77
C THR A 14 5.68 4.64 -16.33
N ASP A 15 6.68 5.16 -17.02
CA ASP A 15 7.17 6.53 -16.83
C ASP A 15 6.54 7.52 -17.83
N GLY A 16 5.32 7.26 -18.30
CA GLY A 16 4.59 8.19 -19.18
C GLY A 16 4.28 9.53 -18.50
N TRP A 17 4.30 9.55 -17.16
CA TRP A 17 4.22 10.74 -16.33
C TRP A 17 5.47 11.63 -16.39
N GLN A 18 6.63 11.10 -16.78
CA GLN A 18 7.87 11.87 -16.92
C GLN A 18 7.93 12.68 -18.23
N SER A 19 6.78 13.13 -18.74
CA SER A 19 6.76 13.98 -19.92
C SER A 19 7.22 15.39 -19.54
N ASN A 20 8.06 16.01 -20.39
CA ASN A 20 8.49 17.40 -20.23
C ASN A 20 7.37 18.42 -20.51
N ARG A 21 6.11 17.98 -20.60
CA ARG A 21 4.93 18.81 -20.85
C ARG A 21 3.95 18.64 -19.69
N PRO A 22 3.78 19.67 -18.84
CA PRO A 22 2.86 19.62 -17.72
C PRO A 22 1.46 19.16 -18.15
N GLY A 23 0.88 18.21 -17.42
CA GLY A 23 -0.46 17.69 -17.68
C GLY A 23 -0.58 16.71 -18.86
N VAL A 24 0.52 16.34 -19.52
CA VAL A 24 0.52 15.34 -20.59
C VAL A 24 1.11 14.03 -20.07
N PHE A 25 0.29 12.98 -20.01
CA PHE A 25 0.66 11.63 -19.54
C PHE A 25 0.62 10.63 -20.71
N ALA A 26 1.21 11.01 -21.85
CA ALA A 26 1.08 10.23 -23.07
C ALA A 26 1.70 8.83 -22.90
N ARG A 27 0.90 7.79 -23.20
CA ARG A 27 1.28 6.36 -23.12
C ARG A 27 1.49 5.84 -21.69
N GLU A 28 1.05 6.59 -20.66
CA GLU A 28 1.02 6.11 -19.29
C GLU A 28 0.07 4.92 -19.14
N THR A 29 0.55 3.84 -18.54
CA THR A 29 -0.23 2.63 -18.29
C THR A 29 0.37 1.83 -17.11
N TRP A 30 -0.44 0.96 -16.52
CA TRP A 30 -0.13 0.28 -15.26
C TRP A 30 -0.82 -1.07 -15.14
N SER A 31 -0.31 -1.93 -14.25
CA SER A 31 -0.98 -3.17 -13.83
C SER A 31 -2.23 -2.90 -13.00
N TYR A 32 -3.23 -3.79 -13.05
CA TYR A 32 -4.43 -3.67 -12.20
C TYR A 32 -4.09 -3.63 -10.71
N SER A 33 -3.07 -4.38 -10.30
CA SER A 33 -2.56 -4.34 -8.94
C SER A 33 -2.19 -2.90 -8.50
N TRP A 34 -1.51 -2.12 -9.35
CA TRP A 34 -1.10 -0.74 -9.09
C TRP A 34 -2.27 0.25 -8.93
N SER A 35 -3.48 -0.11 -9.37
CA SER A 35 -4.56 0.88 -9.55
C SER A 35 -5.32 1.27 -8.29
N VAL A 36 -5.60 0.34 -7.37
CA VAL A 36 -6.47 0.57 -6.20
C VAL A 36 -6.06 -0.30 -5.02
N SER A 37 -6.39 0.14 -3.79
CA SER A 37 -6.01 -0.52 -2.53
C SER A 37 -6.37 -2.02 -2.48
N HIS A 38 -7.57 -2.40 -2.92
CA HIS A 38 -7.99 -3.80 -2.90
C HIS A 38 -7.20 -4.66 -3.89
N ALA A 39 -6.91 -4.14 -5.09
CA ALA A 39 -6.09 -4.85 -6.07
C ALA A 39 -4.63 -4.98 -5.59
N PHE A 40 -4.12 -3.97 -4.87
CA PHE A 40 -2.81 -4.04 -4.25
C PHE A 40 -2.75 -5.11 -3.16
N LYS A 41 -3.72 -5.15 -2.24
CA LYS A 41 -3.81 -6.19 -1.20
C LYS A 41 -3.87 -7.59 -1.81
N LEU A 42 -4.69 -7.79 -2.84
CA LEU A 42 -4.75 -9.07 -3.56
C LEU A 42 -3.40 -9.43 -4.20
N HIS A 43 -2.65 -8.45 -4.69
CA HIS A 43 -1.30 -8.68 -5.19
C HIS A 43 -0.36 -9.13 -4.06
N LEU A 44 -0.34 -8.44 -2.91
CA LEU A 44 0.50 -8.80 -1.77
C LEU A 44 0.19 -10.21 -1.23
N ASP A 45 -1.09 -10.62 -1.22
CA ASP A 45 -1.49 -11.97 -0.79
C ASP A 45 -0.97 -13.09 -1.70
N ASN A 46 -0.78 -12.81 -2.99
CA ASN A 46 -0.59 -13.85 -4.01
C ASN A 46 0.75 -13.79 -4.75
N SER A 47 1.47 -12.67 -4.65
CA SER A 47 2.73 -12.48 -5.37
C SER A 47 3.80 -13.44 -4.88
N LYS A 48 4.51 -14.06 -5.83
CA LYS A 48 5.62 -14.99 -5.56
C LYS A 48 6.97 -14.48 -6.09
N SER A 49 6.98 -13.29 -6.69
CA SER A 49 8.17 -12.70 -7.32
C SER A 49 7.99 -11.20 -7.54
N GLY A 50 9.06 -10.43 -7.46
CA GLY A 50 9.00 -8.97 -7.52
C GLY A 50 8.63 -8.42 -6.15
N LEU A 51 7.62 -7.54 -6.08
CA LEU A 51 7.10 -7.09 -4.78
C LEU A 51 6.34 -8.24 -4.13
N THR A 52 6.89 -8.77 -3.05
CA THR A 52 6.30 -9.85 -2.24
C THR A 52 6.13 -9.40 -0.80
N ALA A 53 5.25 -10.07 -0.07
CA ALA A 53 5.01 -9.75 1.32
C ALA A 53 4.54 -10.97 2.11
N LYS A 54 4.80 -10.92 3.41
CA LYS A 54 4.26 -11.84 4.40
C LYS A 54 3.21 -11.16 5.27
N ARG A 55 2.04 -11.78 5.37
CA ARG A 55 1.01 -11.33 6.31
C ARG A 55 1.44 -11.63 7.75
N VAL A 56 1.28 -10.64 8.63
CA VAL A 56 1.53 -10.74 10.08
C VAL A 56 0.26 -10.42 10.87
N ASN A 57 0.23 -10.79 12.15
CA ASN A 57 -0.99 -10.74 12.96
C ASN A 57 -1.09 -9.47 13.81
N SER A 58 0.04 -8.84 14.13
CA SER A 58 0.10 -7.67 14.97
C SER A 58 0.84 -6.50 14.30
N PRO A 59 0.42 -5.25 14.53
CA PRO A 59 1.16 -4.07 14.06
C PRO A 59 2.55 -3.98 14.70
N SER A 60 2.77 -4.57 15.88
CA SER A 60 4.08 -4.60 16.55
C SER A 60 5.10 -5.48 15.84
N GLU A 61 4.66 -6.33 14.90
CA GLU A 61 5.57 -7.11 14.07
C GLU A 61 6.13 -6.25 12.92
N LEU A 62 5.49 -5.14 12.58
CA LEU A 62 5.90 -4.30 11.44
C LEU A 62 7.18 -3.52 11.73
N THR A 63 7.85 -3.17 10.64
CA THR A 63 9.08 -2.40 10.55
C THR A 63 8.91 -1.31 9.50
N ILE A 64 9.82 -0.33 9.47
CA ILE A 64 9.78 0.75 8.48
C ILE A 64 9.84 0.16 7.06
N GLY A 65 8.96 0.64 6.17
CA GLY A 65 8.78 0.12 4.82
C GLY A 65 7.62 -0.87 4.68
N ASP A 66 7.12 -1.41 5.79
CA ASP A 66 5.99 -2.34 5.78
C ASP A 66 4.66 -1.64 5.49
N VAL A 67 3.66 -2.42 5.05
CA VAL A 67 2.37 -1.90 4.57
C VAL A 67 1.23 -2.31 5.49
N ILE A 68 0.28 -1.38 5.67
CA ILE A 68 -0.99 -1.63 6.34
C ILE A 68 -2.13 -1.35 5.37
N CYS A 69 -3.02 -2.32 5.18
CA CYS A 69 -4.26 -2.17 4.42
C CYS A 69 -5.45 -2.02 5.38
N TYR A 70 -6.38 -1.13 5.05
CA TYR A 70 -7.55 -0.80 5.85
C TYR A 70 -8.82 -1.13 5.07
N ASP A 71 -9.69 -1.90 5.72
CA ASP A 71 -11.10 -2.08 5.37
C ASP A 71 -11.90 -1.31 6.42
N PHE A 72 -12.35 -0.10 6.08
CA PHE A 72 -12.96 0.81 7.05
C PHE A 72 -14.35 0.35 7.45
N GLU A 73 -15.11 -0.23 6.53
CA GLU A 73 -16.48 -0.69 6.75
C GLU A 73 -16.54 -2.10 7.37
N GLY A 74 -15.48 -2.89 7.24
CA GLY A 74 -15.41 -4.29 7.67
C GLY A 74 -16.12 -5.23 6.70
N ASP A 75 -16.27 -4.86 5.43
CA ASP A 75 -17.04 -5.59 4.41
C ASP A 75 -16.18 -6.50 3.51
N GLY A 76 -14.88 -6.57 3.79
CA GLY A 76 -13.89 -7.33 3.02
C GLY A 76 -13.27 -6.55 1.86
N ARG A 77 -13.74 -5.33 1.57
CA ARG A 77 -13.15 -4.45 0.55
C ARG A 77 -12.10 -3.55 1.20
N ILE A 78 -10.92 -3.50 0.59
CA ILE A 78 -9.86 -2.63 1.10
C ILE A 78 -10.05 -1.25 0.49
N ASN A 79 -10.21 -0.25 1.35
CA ASN A 79 -10.38 1.15 0.95
C ASN A 79 -9.04 1.86 0.86
N HIS A 80 -8.12 1.55 1.78
CA HIS A 80 -6.90 2.34 1.94
C HIS A 80 -5.68 1.49 2.23
N THR A 81 -4.51 2.02 1.87
CA THR A 81 -3.20 1.44 2.21
C THR A 81 -2.26 2.54 2.66
N THR A 82 -1.35 2.20 3.57
CA THR A 82 -0.34 3.11 4.11
C THR A 82 0.99 2.39 4.25
N ILE A 83 2.07 3.16 4.36
CA ILE A 83 3.42 2.65 4.58
C ILE A 83 3.87 3.08 5.98
N VAL A 84 4.47 2.15 6.72
CA VAL A 84 5.13 2.43 8.00
C VAL A 84 6.41 3.21 7.72
N THR A 85 6.53 4.37 8.35
CA THR A 85 7.62 5.33 8.11
C THR A 85 8.44 5.58 9.37
N SER A 86 7.88 5.33 10.54
CA SER A 86 8.56 5.46 11.82
C SER A 86 8.00 4.49 12.87
N MET A 87 8.79 4.25 13.93
CA MET A 87 8.43 3.39 15.05
C MET A 87 8.68 4.13 16.36
N VAL A 88 7.69 4.17 17.25
CA VAL A 88 7.81 4.78 18.58
C VAL A 88 7.46 3.73 19.63
N ASN A 89 8.44 3.31 20.44
CA ASN A 89 8.27 2.27 21.47
C ASN A 89 7.62 0.97 20.93
N GLY A 90 7.99 0.55 19.72
CA GLY A 90 7.43 -0.65 19.07
C GLY A 90 6.05 -0.45 18.43
N VAL A 91 5.53 0.77 18.40
CA VAL A 91 4.26 1.13 17.75
C VAL A 91 4.54 1.78 16.40
N PRO A 92 3.92 1.30 15.30
CA PRO A 92 4.14 1.86 13.97
C PRO A 92 3.40 3.18 13.77
N TYR A 93 4.06 4.06 13.02
CA TYR A 93 3.55 5.33 12.54
C TYR A 93 3.64 5.34 11.01
N ILE A 94 2.60 5.86 10.38
CA ILE A 94 2.36 5.74 8.95
C ILE A 94 2.30 7.09 8.26
N HIS A 95 2.56 7.08 6.96
CA HIS A 95 2.21 8.19 6.07
C HIS A 95 1.08 7.78 5.11
N ALA A 96 0.18 8.71 4.81
CA ALA A 96 -0.96 8.50 3.93
C ALA A 96 -1.23 9.72 3.04
N HIS A 97 -1.73 9.48 1.82
CA HIS A 97 -1.88 10.51 0.78
C HIS A 97 -3.26 11.19 0.69
N THR A 98 -4.24 10.85 1.53
CA THR A 98 -5.61 11.39 1.44
C THR A 98 -5.74 12.81 1.99
N VAL A 99 -5.03 13.11 3.06
CA VAL A 99 -4.84 14.44 3.69
C VAL A 99 -3.44 14.40 4.30
N ASN A 100 -2.72 15.53 4.41
CA ASN A 100 -1.39 15.59 5.02
C ASN A 100 -1.36 14.79 6.34
N SER A 101 -0.88 13.55 6.24
CA SER A 101 -0.83 12.57 7.31
C SER A 101 0.61 12.11 7.33
N ALA A 102 1.46 12.94 7.91
CA ALA A 102 2.84 12.61 8.21
C ALA A 102 2.91 12.16 9.67
N ASP A 103 3.62 11.06 9.93
CA ASP A 103 3.83 10.45 11.25
C ASP A 103 2.55 10.33 12.07
N ARG A 104 1.58 9.62 11.48
CA ARG A 104 0.30 9.36 12.12
C ARG A 104 0.32 7.98 12.78
N LEU A 105 -0.31 7.84 13.94
CA LEU A 105 -0.51 6.53 14.56
C LEU A 105 -1.23 5.57 13.59
N TYR A 106 -0.74 4.32 13.50
CA TYR A 106 -1.24 3.34 12.53
C TYR A 106 -2.73 3.02 12.65
N ASP A 107 -3.31 3.17 13.85
CA ASP A 107 -4.72 2.84 14.13
C ASP A 107 -5.71 3.72 13.38
N TYR A 108 -5.23 4.84 12.81
CA TYR A 108 -5.97 5.72 11.93
C TYR A 108 -7.28 6.27 12.54
N ARG A 109 -7.48 6.17 13.87
CA ARG A 109 -8.75 6.48 14.55
C ARG A 109 -9.18 7.93 14.45
N ASN A 110 -8.21 8.84 14.32
CA ASN A 110 -8.46 10.26 14.12
C ASN A 110 -8.82 10.61 12.66
N SER A 111 -9.02 9.62 11.78
CA SER A 111 -9.33 9.84 10.37
C SER A 111 -10.83 9.98 10.16
N ARG A 112 -11.24 10.84 9.23
CA ARG A 112 -12.66 10.96 8.85
C ARG A 112 -13.21 9.70 8.18
N ALA A 113 -12.33 8.84 7.67
CA ALA A 113 -12.70 7.56 7.07
C ALA A 113 -12.81 6.42 8.08
N TYR A 114 -12.30 6.60 9.31
CA TYR A 114 -12.31 5.54 10.32
C TYR A 114 -13.74 5.21 10.75
N THR A 115 -14.01 3.91 10.92
CA THR A 115 -15.20 3.43 11.62
C THR A 115 -14.81 2.41 12.70
N PRO A 116 -15.68 2.16 13.71
CA PRO A 116 -15.46 1.11 14.70
C PRO A 116 -15.28 -0.30 14.10
N ASN A 117 -15.76 -0.54 12.88
CA ASN A 117 -15.66 -1.82 12.19
C ASN A 117 -14.33 -2.01 11.44
N THR A 118 -13.42 -1.04 11.50
CA THR A 118 -12.18 -1.06 10.71
C THR A 118 -11.37 -2.33 10.95
N ILE A 119 -11.07 -3.06 9.88
CA ILE A 119 -10.20 -4.24 9.86
C ILE A 119 -8.85 -3.86 9.25
N TYR A 120 -7.78 -4.31 9.89
CA TYR A 120 -6.40 -4.07 9.47
C TYR A 120 -5.78 -5.34 8.93
N TYR A 121 -5.02 -5.20 7.84
CA TYR A 121 -4.20 -6.26 7.29
C TYR A 121 -2.75 -5.78 7.25
N TYR A 122 -1.89 -6.46 7.99
CA TYR A 122 -0.49 -6.11 8.17
C TYR A 122 0.40 -6.94 7.27
N TYR A 123 1.26 -6.29 6.49
CA TYR A 123 2.15 -6.93 5.53
C TYR A 123 3.59 -6.51 5.78
N LYS A 124 4.44 -7.47 6.15
CA LYS A 124 5.88 -7.31 6.04
C LYS A 124 6.26 -7.39 4.58
N ILE A 125 6.87 -6.33 4.04
CA ILE A 125 7.34 -6.35 2.66
C ILE A 125 8.66 -7.13 2.63
N ASP A 126 8.71 -8.15 1.78
CA ASP A 126 9.90 -8.95 1.55
C ASP A 126 10.78 -8.22 0.51
N ASP A 127 11.31 -7.05 0.87
CA ASP A 127 12.27 -6.34 0.02
C ASP A 127 13.70 -6.62 0.52
N VAL A 128 14.51 -7.19 -0.36
CA VAL A 128 15.93 -7.43 -0.09
C VAL A 128 16.71 -6.36 -0.84
N PHE A 129 17.06 -5.27 -0.15
CA PHE A 129 18.03 -4.31 -0.65
C PHE A 129 19.43 -4.93 -0.53
N ASN A 130 19.80 -5.76 -1.51
CA ASN A 130 21.19 -6.19 -1.70
C ASN A 130 21.98 -5.12 -2.47
#